data_AF-A0A8P4GKB4-F1
#
_entry.id   AF-A0A8P4GKB4-F1
#
_cell.length_a   1.000
_cell.length_b   1.000
_cell.length_c   1.000
_cell.angle_alpha   90.00
_cell.angle_beta   90.00
_cell.angle_gamma   90.00
#
_symmetry.space_group_name_H-M   'P 1'
#
loop_
_entity.id
_entity.type
_entity.pdbx_description
1 polymer ?
#
loop_
_entity_poly.entity_id
_entity_poly.type
_entity_poly.pdbx_seq_one_letter_code
_entity_poly.pdbx_strand_id
1 'polypeptide(L)'
;MAGRGKLIAVIGDEDTCTGFLLGGIGELNKNRKPNFLVVEKDTSITEIEETFKSFLARNDIGIILINQFIAEMIRHAIDGHMQSIPAVLEIPSKEHPYDASKDSILRRAKGMCVPGLLDTFLCCSRHQGVVSVILCLGGSDIFSSVRENSPMGEFIANLNVRGEPGTSAVRLCLTGEYADWFYLEGRTIRLNTSASRVLDREVLGSVLIAELTCYEDDVIQYRIVVEIVNENDNKPHFLEETIPPFTVNELTAVNSVVFSVKAVDADGDMISYIIDQSSRDAWFFRIDLPNSGNVVLNKALDYETRTQLQVIIWAQEANTVEKFNMSTVLTVNIEDGDDQYPYFLPCTPVSPAVPVCMSPTYTANITHKQQDVVLEFSPGPIRAEDGDRGVNTPLTFSILSGGDRGRFVINNSTGEIRLTRPVNSQPMMTNFTLTVMVCQVNDRLKYSVASALVRVLSENMFPPVFNRTTFKGFIIQSSSPASIVSTYGNQVLQVQVSDRDFTDGRNPNIHYSLHPPSGLYQITQGGVLIARTDQLHAFDRHILQVGVTFSLIYSCKS
;
A
#
# COMPACT_ATOMS: atom_id res chain seq x y z
N MET A 1 -11.32 38.96 6.37
CA MET A 1 -10.58 38.53 5.17
C MET A 1 -9.22 38.05 5.64
N ALA A 2 -8.98 36.73 5.62
CA ALA A 2 -7.69 36.16 5.97
C ALA A 2 -6.62 36.76 5.04
N GLY A 3 -5.57 37.35 5.62
CA GLY A 3 -4.49 37.95 4.86
C GLY A 3 -3.79 36.88 4.03
N ARG A 4 -3.89 36.97 2.70
CA ARG A 4 -3.04 36.17 1.81
C ARG A 4 -1.58 36.52 2.14
N GLY A 5 -0.76 35.50 2.38
CA GLY A 5 0.69 35.66 2.58
C GLY A 5 1.33 36.39 1.40
N LYS A 6 2.49 37.02 1.64
CA LYS A 6 3.25 37.65 0.56
C LYS A 6 3.79 36.58 -0.40
N LEU A 7 3.77 36.88 -1.69
CA LEU A 7 4.21 36.02 -2.78
C LEU A 7 5.73 36.05 -2.91
N ILE A 8 6.28 34.99 -3.49
CA ILE A 8 7.68 34.91 -3.93
C ILE A 8 7.71 35.22 -5.43
N ALA A 9 8.67 36.00 -5.88
CA ALA A 9 8.94 36.21 -7.30
C ALA A 9 10.28 35.62 -7.72
N VAL A 10 10.41 35.22 -8.98
CA VAL A 10 11.60 34.50 -9.48
C VAL A 10 12.12 35.13 -10.77
N ILE A 11 13.41 35.43 -10.86
CA ILE A 11 14.09 35.83 -12.11
C ILE A 11 15.21 34.82 -12.34
N GLY A 12 15.06 33.93 -13.30
CA GLY A 12 15.99 32.81 -13.44
C GLY A 12 16.06 32.21 -14.84
N ASP A 13 17.04 31.33 -15.04
CA ASP A 13 17.09 30.47 -16.23
C ASP A 13 15.88 29.52 -16.29
N GLU A 14 15.70 28.86 -17.43
CA GLU A 14 14.58 27.96 -17.71
C GLU A 14 14.45 26.85 -16.65
N ASP A 15 15.57 26.22 -16.27
CA ASP A 15 15.61 25.15 -15.29
C ASP A 15 15.19 25.65 -13.89
N THR A 16 15.71 26.81 -13.46
CA THR A 16 15.37 27.43 -12.17
C THR A 16 13.90 27.80 -12.11
N CYS A 17 13.39 28.49 -13.13
CA CYS A 17 11.98 28.90 -13.16
C CYS A 17 11.04 27.70 -13.20
N THR A 18 11.36 26.68 -13.99
CA THR A 18 10.57 25.44 -14.06
C THR A 18 10.49 24.75 -12.71
N GLY A 19 11.61 24.65 -11.98
CA GLY A 19 11.65 24.07 -10.64
C GLY A 19 10.72 24.78 -9.65
N PHE A 20 10.76 26.11 -9.63
CA PHE A 20 9.90 26.91 -8.74
C PHE A 20 8.42 26.92 -9.18
N LEU A 21 8.14 26.88 -10.48
CA LEU A 21 6.78 26.75 -11.02
C LEU A 21 6.14 25.42 -10.62
N LEU A 22 6.88 24.32 -10.70
CA LEU A 22 6.44 23.01 -10.20
C LEU A 22 6.25 23.00 -8.67
N GLY A 23 7.04 23.81 -7.95
CA GLY A 23 6.90 24.05 -6.51
C GLY A 23 5.75 24.98 -6.11
N GLY A 24 4.94 25.46 -7.07
CA GLY A 24 3.76 26.29 -6.82
C GLY A 24 3.99 27.80 -6.84
N ILE A 25 5.16 28.28 -7.27
CA ILE A 25 5.47 29.71 -7.43
C ILE A 25 5.24 30.12 -8.88
N GLY A 26 4.23 30.96 -9.15
CA GLY A 26 3.86 31.30 -10.54
C GLY A 26 2.58 32.12 -10.69
N GLU A 27 2.14 32.77 -9.63
CA GLU A 27 0.87 33.48 -9.53
C GLU A 27 0.81 34.71 -10.45
N LEU A 28 -0.28 34.75 -11.22
CA LEU A 28 -0.65 35.91 -12.01
C LEU A 28 -1.32 36.96 -11.13
N ASN A 29 -0.89 38.21 -11.26
CA ASN A 29 -1.59 39.33 -10.64
C ASN A 29 -2.92 39.63 -11.35
N LYS A 30 -3.69 40.61 -10.82
CA LYS A 30 -4.99 41.04 -11.39
C LYS A 30 -4.91 41.47 -12.87
N ASN A 31 -3.73 41.85 -13.34
CA ASN A 31 -3.47 42.29 -14.72
C ASN A 31 -2.83 41.19 -15.58
N ARG A 32 -2.88 39.92 -15.13
CA ARG A 32 -2.26 38.76 -15.79
C ARG A 32 -0.74 38.87 -15.99
N LYS A 33 -0.04 39.64 -15.15
CA LYS A 33 1.42 39.62 -15.12
C LYS A 33 1.92 38.54 -14.15
N PRO A 34 2.84 37.66 -14.56
CA PRO A 34 3.43 36.68 -13.68
C PRO A 34 4.32 37.34 -12.61
N ASN A 35 4.58 36.61 -11.53
CA ASN A 35 5.63 36.88 -10.57
C ASN A 35 6.94 36.15 -10.93
N PHE A 36 7.15 35.76 -12.19
CA PHE A 36 8.42 35.20 -12.63
C PHE A 36 8.87 35.77 -13.98
N LEU A 37 10.16 35.68 -14.25
CA LEU A 37 10.79 35.96 -15.54
C LEU A 37 11.77 34.83 -15.86
N VAL A 38 11.55 34.16 -16.99
CA VAL A 38 12.51 33.22 -17.57
C VAL A 38 13.49 34.04 -18.42
N VAL A 39 14.78 33.93 -18.09
CA VAL A 39 15.85 34.63 -18.80
C VAL A 39 16.47 33.68 -19.81
N GLU A 40 16.26 33.98 -21.09
CA GLU A 40 16.81 33.27 -22.24
C GLU A 40 18.00 34.05 -22.83
N LYS A 41 18.66 33.49 -23.85
CA LYS A 41 19.87 34.09 -24.45
C LYS A 41 19.62 35.43 -25.15
N ASP A 42 18.38 35.70 -25.57
CA ASP A 42 17.95 36.91 -26.26
C ASP A 42 17.26 37.93 -25.33
N THR A 43 17.01 37.57 -24.06
CA THR A 43 16.44 38.48 -23.06
C THR A 43 17.40 39.65 -22.82
N SER A 44 16.92 40.87 -23.05
CA SER A 44 17.74 42.07 -22.91
C SER A 44 17.99 42.44 -21.45
N ILE A 45 19.14 43.04 -21.13
CA ILE A 45 19.44 43.55 -19.77
C ILE A 45 18.37 44.55 -19.32
N THR A 46 17.85 45.35 -20.25
CA THR A 46 16.81 46.35 -20.01
C THR A 46 15.50 45.71 -19.54
N GLU A 47 15.11 44.60 -20.14
CA GLU A 47 13.91 43.83 -19.78
C GLU A 47 14.03 43.19 -18.39
N ILE A 48 15.21 42.65 -18.06
CA ILE A 48 15.50 42.09 -16.73
C ILE A 48 15.39 43.19 -15.68
N GLU A 49 15.97 44.37 -15.93
CA GLU A 49 15.93 45.50 -15.00
C GLU A 49 14.53 46.08 -14.82
N GLU A 50 13.75 46.23 -15.90
CA GLU A 50 12.35 46.67 -15.83
C GLU A 50 11.47 45.69 -15.06
N THR A 51 11.69 44.39 -15.27
CA THR A 51 10.94 43.34 -14.57
C THR A 51 11.30 43.33 -13.08
N PHE A 52 12.58 43.43 -12.74
CA PHE A 52 13.04 43.55 -11.36
C PHE A 52 12.41 44.77 -10.66
N LYS A 53 12.43 45.95 -11.28
CA LYS A 53 11.77 47.17 -10.75
C LYS A 53 10.26 47.00 -10.61
N SER A 54 9.62 46.31 -11.56
CA SER A 54 8.19 45.98 -11.49
C SER A 54 7.86 45.04 -10.32
N PHE A 55 8.75 44.11 -9.97
CA PHE A 55 8.59 43.26 -8.78
C PHE A 55 8.84 44.02 -7.47
N LEU A 56 9.80 44.95 -7.44
CA LEU A 56 10.01 45.83 -6.28
C LEU A 56 8.78 46.69 -5.96
N ALA A 57 8.03 47.13 -6.97
CA ALA A 57 6.85 47.98 -6.81
C ALA A 57 5.58 47.23 -6.35
N ARG A 58 5.62 45.89 -6.26
CA ARG A 58 4.48 45.04 -5.95
C ARG A 58 4.39 44.75 -4.45
N ASN A 59 3.39 45.35 -3.79
CA ASN A 59 3.15 45.17 -2.35
C ASN A 59 2.75 43.74 -1.95
N ASP A 60 2.34 42.92 -2.91
CA ASP A 60 2.01 41.51 -2.72
C ASP A 60 3.24 40.59 -2.78
N ILE A 61 4.44 41.09 -3.15
CA ILE A 61 5.69 40.32 -3.17
C ILE A 61 6.47 40.55 -1.88
N GLY A 62 6.91 39.46 -1.25
CA GLY A 62 7.71 39.46 -0.02
C GLY A 62 9.18 39.15 -0.27
N ILE A 63 9.46 38.30 -1.27
CA ILE A 63 10.80 37.82 -1.60
C ILE A 63 10.94 37.78 -3.12
N ILE A 64 12.09 38.21 -3.64
CA ILE A 64 12.50 38.06 -5.04
C ILE A 64 13.72 37.15 -5.05
N LEU A 65 13.59 35.97 -5.63
CA LEU A 65 14.69 35.06 -5.94
C LEU A 65 15.26 35.42 -7.30
N ILE A 66 16.56 35.58 -7.41
CA ILE A 66 17.23 35.85 -8.69
C ILE A 66 18.47 34.97 -8.84
N ASN A 67 18.68 34.32 -9.99
CA ASN A 67 19.94 33.60 -10.18
C ASN A 67 21.12 34.57 -10.09
N GLN A 68 22.17 34.20 -9.37
CA GLN A 68 23.29 35.11 -9.09
C GLN A 68 23.98 35.63 -10.36
N PHE A 69 24.11 34.81 -11.41
CA PHE A 69 24.71 35.26 -12.67
C PHE A 69 23.85 36.33 -13.39
N ILE A 70 22.52 36.28 -13.23
CA ILE A 70 21.59 37.30 -13.76
C ILE A 70 21.62 38.55 -12.88
N ALA A 71 21.74 38.37 -11.56
CA ALA A 71 21.91 39.47 -10.62
C ALA A 71 23.13 40.33 -10.96
N GLU A 72 24.22 39.74 -11.45
CA GLU A 72 25.38 40.49 -11.93
C GLU A 72 25.08 41.41 -13.13
N MET A 73 24.15 41.02 -14.01
CA MET A 73 23.79 41.81 -15.19
C MET A 73 23.07 43.11 -14.82
N ILE A 74 22.40 43.14 -13.66
CA ILE A 74 21.64 44.29 -13.14
C ILE A 74 22.10 44.71 -11.74
N ARG A 75 23.38 44.48 -11.42
CA ARG A 75 23.95 44.66 -10.08
C ARG A 75 23.72 46.06 -9.52
N HIS A 76 23.78 47.08 -10.37
CA HIS A 76 23.51 48.48 -10.00
C HIS A 76 22.07 48.69 -9.49
N ALA A 77 21.09 47.99 -10.05
CA ALA A 77 19.70 48.09 -9.65
C ALA A 77 19.44 47.37 -8.32
N ILE A 78 20.10 46.22 -8.10
CA ILE A 78 19.97 45.42 -6.87
C ILE A 78 20.64 46.13 -5.68
N ASP A 79 21.85 46.65 -5.88
CA ASP A 79 22.58 47.38 -4.84
C ASP A 79 21.89 48.73 -4.50
N GLY A 80 21.10 49.29 -5.43
CA GLY A 80 20.28 50.48 -5.20
C GLY A 80 19.01 50.27 -4.37
N HIS A 81 18.57 49.01 -4.17
CA HIS A 81 17.36 48.69 -3.41
C HIS A 81 17.64 48.56 -1.91
N MET A 82 17.31 49.55 -1.09
CA MET A 82 17.63 49.58 0.35
C MET A 82 16.48 49.12 1.28
N GLN A 83 15.32 48.75 0.74
CA GLN A 83 14.18 48.33 1.57
C GLN A 83 14.32 46.86 1.99
N SER A 84 13.84 46.54 3.19
CA SER A 84 13.86 45.16 3.72
C SER A 84 12.84 44.25 3.05
N ILE A 85 11.79 44.80 2.43
CA ILE A 85 10.76 44.03 1.71
C ILE A 85 10.38 44.76 0.41
N PRO A 86 10.36 44.08 -0.75
CA PRO A 86 10.70 42.66 -0.94
C PRO A 86 12.19 42.39 -0.71
N ALA A 87 12.49 41.28 -0.03
CA ALA A 87 13.85 40.82 0.19
C ALA A 87 14.39 40.19 -1.09
N VAL A 88 15.59 40.58 -1.53
CA VAL A 88 16.18 40.09 -2.79
C VAL A 88 17.23 39.03 -2.46
N LEU A 89 16.94 37.76 -2.74
CA LEU A 89 17.85 36.65 -2.44
C LEU A 89 18.46 36.11 -3.74
N GLU A 90 19.79 36.04 -3.78
CA GLU A 90 20.51 35.48 -4.91
C GLU A 90 20.64 33.96 -4.75
N ILE A 91 20.32 33.21 -5.80
CA ILE A 91 20.32 31.74 -5.79
C ILE A 91 21.26 31.17 -6.86
N PRO A 92 21.85 29.97 -6.65
CA PRO A 92 22.62 29.31 -7.70
C PRO A 92 21.75 28.97 -8.90
N SER A 93 22.38 28.74 -10.05
CA SER A 93 21.76 28.12 -11.23
C SER A 93 22.45 26.78 -11.50
N LYS A 94 21.87 25.95 -12.38
CA LYS A 94 22.41 24.63 -12.72
C LYS A 94 23.85 24.69 -13.26
N GLU A 95 24.17 25.73 -14.03
CA GLU A 95 25.48 25.90 -14.67
C GLU A 95 26.41 26.86 -13.91
N HIS A 96 25.85 27.67 -12.98
CA HIS A 96 26.58 28.71 -12.26
C HIS A 96 26.43 28.52 -10.74
N PRO A 97 27.45 27.98 -10.04
CA PRO A 97 27.40 27.80 -8.60
C PRO A 97 27.36 29.15 -7.87
N TYR A 98 26.77 29.15 -6.68
CA TYR A 98 26.64 30.33 -5.84
C TYR A 98 27.99 30.75 -5.23
N ASP A 99 28.29 32.05 -5.30
CA ASP A 99 29.47 32.70 -4.76
C ASP A 99 29.05 33.73 -3.69
N ALA A 100 29.22 33.35 -2.42
CA ALA A 100 28.84 34.17 -1.27
C ALA A 100 29.56 35.52 -1.20
N SER A 101 30.69 35.70 -1.89
CA SER A 101 31.43 36.98 -1.88
C SER A 101 30.76 38.08 -2.69
N LYS A 102 29.89 37.72 -3.64
CA LYS A 102 29.24 38.63 -4.59
C LYS A 102 27.81 39.01 -4.20
N ASP A 103 27.23 38.29 -3.25
CA ASP A 103 25.86 38.48 -2.82
C ASP A 103 25.66 39.84 -2.13
N SER A 104 24.65 40.60 -2.59
CA SER A 104 24.39 41.96 -2.12
C SER A 104 23.85 42.01 -0.68
N ILE A 105 23.16 40.98 -0.18
CA ILE A 105 22.75 40.87 1.22
C ILE A 105 23.96 40.56 2.08
N LEU A 106 24.81 39.60 1.69
CA LEU A 106 26.01 39.25 2.45
C LEU A 106 27.04 40.39 2.46
N ARG A 107 27.16 41.14 1.36
CA ARG A 107 28.00 42.36 1.29
C ARG A 107 27.44 43.48 2.18
N ARG A 108 26.11 43.62 2.28
CA ARG A 108 25.47 44.58 3.19
C ARG A 108 25.57 44.17 4.65
N ALA A 109 25.43 42.88 4.95
CA ALA A 109 25.68 42.33 6.28
C ALA A 109 27.14 42.57 6.70
N LYS A 110 28.11 42.35 5.79
CA LYS A 110 29.52 42.72 6.00
C LYS A 110 29.75 44.23 6.17
N GLY A 111 28.96 45.07 5.52
CA GLY A 111 29.03 46.54 5.64
C GLY A 111 28.35 47.12 6.88
N MET A 112 27.38 46.40 7.46
CA MET A 112 26.79 46.72 8.78
C MET A 112 27.69 46.28 9.95
N CYS A 113 28.70 45.45 9.70
CA CYS A 113 29.84 45.28 10.59
C CYS A 113 30.75 46.51 10.49
N VAL A 114 30.53 47.49 11.37
CA VAL A 114 31.55 48.48 11.73
C VAL A 114 32.80 47.70 12.18
N PRO A 115 34.04 48.04 11.74
CA PRO A 115 35.23 47.34 12.18
C PRO A 115 35.39 47.56 13.70
N GLY A 116 35.00 46.54 14.45
CA GLY A 116 34.87 46.60 15.92
C GLY A 116 34.08 45.44 16.52
N LEU A 117 33.17 44.80 15.77
CA LEU A 117 32.51 43.57 16.20
C LEU A 117 32.33 42.61 15.01
N LEU A 118 32.77 41.37 15.20
CA LEU A 118 32.71 40.21 14.28
C LEU A 118 33.63 40.24 13.05
N ASP A 119 34.93 40.10 13.30
CA ASP A 119 35.82 39.31 12.45
C ASP A 119 36.16 38.00 13.19
N THR A 120 35.25 37.01 13.19
CA THR A 120 35.59 35.63 13.64
C THR A 120 34.67 34.52 13.10
N PHE A 121 34.09 34.67 11.91
CA PHE A 121 33.45 33.52 11.24
C PHE A 121 33.89 33.49 9.77
N LEU A 122 34.46 32.35 9.35
CA LEU A 122 35.21 32.10 8.11
C LEU A 122 36.67 32.59 8.04
N CYS A 123 37.44 32.30 9.09
CA CYS A 123 38.76 31.70 8.94
C CYS A 123 39.10 30.97 10.25
N CYS A 124 38.85 29.66 10.36
CA CYS A 124 39.44 28.87 11.45
C CYS A 124 40.91 28.58 11.13
N SER A 125 41.67 29.66 10.94
CA SER A 125 43.06 29.69 11.29
C SER A 125 43.10 29.99 12.79
N ARG A 126 43.64 29.05 13.56
CA ARG A 126 44.30 29.21 14.87
C ARG A 126 44.48 30.67 15.35
N HIS A 127 43.42 31.34 15.80
CA HIS A 127 43.51 32.64 16.47
C HIS A 127 42.63 32.61 17.70
N GLN A 128 43.28 32.33 18.83
CA GLN A 128 42.84 32.72 20.16
C GLN A 128 42.54 34.23 20.12
N GLY A 129 41.27 34.58 20.02
CA GLY A 129 40.82 35.97 20.06
C GLY A 129 41.19 36.57 21.41
N VAL A 130 42.19 37.43 21.43
CA VAL A 130 42.54 38.19 22.62
C VAL A 130 41.50 39.30 22.79
N VAL A 131 40.45 39.06 23.56
CA VAL A 131 39.54 40.10 24.02
C VAL A 131 40.31 41.00 24.98
N SER A 132 40.91 42.07 24.46
CA SER A 132 41.70 43.03 25.26
C SER A 132 40.80 44.14 25.77
N VAL A 133 40.16 43.94 26.92
CA VAL A 133 39.37 45.01 27.58
C VAL A 133 40.22 45.67 28.66
N ILE A 134 40.32 47.00 28.63
CA ILE A 134 40.91 47.79 29.71
C ILE A 134 39.94 47.75 30.89
N LEU A 135 40.27 46.97 31.91
CA LEU A 135 39.40 46.83 33.07
C LEU A 135 39.82 47.83 34.16
N CYS A 136 38.81 48.45 34.77
CA CYS A 136 38.84 49.47 35.84
C CYS A 136 38.89 50.96 35.39
N LEU A 137 38.97 51.26 34.08
CA LEU A 137 38.73 52.59 33.50
C LEU A 137 37.94 52.48 32.18
N GLY A 138 36.60 52.46 32.25
CA GLY A 138 35.75 52.53 31.05
C GLY A 138 35.67 51.27 30.16
N GLY A 139 35.96 50.08 30.70
CA GLY A 139 35.82 48.80 29.99
C GLY A 139 34.39 48.42 29.62
N SER A 140 34.23 47.45 28.72
CA SER A 140 32.96 46.84 28.31
C SER A 140 32.79 45.44 28.92
N ASP A 141 31.58 44.88 28.82
CA ASP A 141 31.33 43.47 29.15
C ASP A 141 32.23 42.53 28.33
N ILE A 142 32.56 41.38 28.93
CA ILE A 142 33.44 40.35 28.38
C ILE A 142 32.55 39.29 27.71
N PHE A 143 32.75 39.08 26.41
CA PHE A 143 32.08 38.05 25.63
C PHE A 143 33.10 37.01 25.17
N SER A 144 32.81 35.74 25.40
CA SER A 144 33.64 34.62 24.95
C SER A 144 32.79 33.41 24.60
N SER A 145 33.39 32.39 24.01
CA SER A 145 32.77 31.12 23.68
C SER A 145 33.68 29.97 24.09
N VAL A 146 33.12 28.92 24.66
CA VAL A 146 33.85 27.71 25.03
C VAL A 146 33.05 26.49 24.58
N ARG A 147 33.73 25.46 24.07
CA ARG A 147 33.06 24.20 23.74
C ARG A 147 32.64 23.50 25.01
N GLU A 148 31.50 22.85 25.00
CA GLU A 148 31.18 21.92 26.07
C GLU A 148 32.18 20.75 26.11
N ASN A 149 32.14 19.98 27.19
CA ASN A 149 33.12 18.91 27.46
C ASN A 149 34.58 19.39 27.54
N SER A 150 34.83 20.70 27.52
CA SER A 150 36.18 21.26 27.61
C SER A 150 36.86 20.94 28.95
N PRO A 151 38.15 20.61 28.93
CA PRO A 151 38.88 20.21 30.13
C PRO A 151 39.12 21.40 31.08
N MET A 152 39.51 21.06 32.31
CA MET A 152 39.85 22.06 33.31
C MET A 152 41.00 22.94 32.82
N GLY A 153 40.88 24.25 33.04
CA GLY A 153 41.88 25.22 32.66
C GLY A 153 41.76 25.71 31.21
N GLU A 154 40.70 25.36 30.48
CA GLU A 154 40.46 25.92 29.14
C GLU A 154 40.43 27.46 29.18
N PHE A 155 40.99 28.10 28.16
CA PHE A 155 41.11 29.55 28.10
C PHE A 155 39.74 30.19 27.80
N ILE A 156 39.32 31.17 28.60
CA ILE A 156 38.08 31.93 28.36
C ILE A 156 38.37 33.34 27.87
N ALA A 157 39.15 34.12 28.63
CA ALA A 157 39.47 35.51 28.27
C ALA A 157 40.72 36.01 28.97
N ASN A 158 41.36 37.05 28.41
CA ASN A 158 42.49 37.73 29.04
C ASN A 158 42.07 39.12 29.54
N LEU A 159 42.49 39.50 30.73
CA LEU A 159 42.12 40.73 31.41
C LEU A 159 43.26 41.75 31.30
N ASN A 160 43.03 42.86 30.60
CA ASN A 160 44.03 43.90 30.48
C ASN A 160 43.82 45.00 31.53
N VAL A 161 44.23 44.74 32.77
CA VAL A 161 44.14 45.73 33.85
C VAL A 161 45.32 46.70 33.78
N ARG A 162 45.04 47.99 33.59
CA ARG A 162 46.03 49.08 33.71
C ARG A 162 45.78 49.84 35.01
N GLY A 163 46.58 49.54 36.04
CA GLY A 163 46.60 50.33 37.27
C GLY A 163 47.47 51.59 37.11
N GLU A 164 47.10 52.68 37.78
CA GLU A 164 47.94 53.86 37.86
C GLU A 164 49.24 53.55 38.62
N PRO A 165 50.40 54.08 38.17
CA PRO A 165 51.67 53.83 38.86
C PRO A 165 51.70 54.59 40.19
N GLY A 166 51.34 53.91 41.28
CA GLY A 166 51.46 54.44 42.66
C GLY A 166 50.36 54.02 43.65
N THR A 167 49.30 53.34 43.20
CA THR A 167 48.15 52.95 44.03
C THR A 167 48.08 51.43 44.30
N SER A 168 47.28 51.08 45.31
CA SER A 168 46.99 49.75 45.84
C SER A 168 46.80 48.67 44.77
N ALA A 169 47.27 47.44 45.01
CA ALA A 169 47.10 46.33 44.08
C ALA A 169 45.61 46.08 43.76
N VAL A 170 45.25 46.15 42.48
CA VAL A 170 43.89 45.89 41.97
C VAL A 170 43.45 44.48 42.37
N ARG A 171 42.33 44.37 43.08
CA ARG A 171 41.75 43.07 43.46
C ARG A 171 40.57 42.73 42.56
N LEU A 172 40.71 41.65 41.81
CA LEU A 172 39.64 41.09 40.97
C LEU A 172 38.94 39.96 41.72
N CYS A 173 37.61 39.93 41.64
CA CYS A 173 36.80 38.84 42.19
C CYS A 173 35.71 38.44 41.21
N LEU A 174 35.53 37.13 41.02
CA LEU A 174 34.41 36.57 40.25
C LEU A 174 33.21 36.38 41.18
N THR A 175 32.06 36.88 40.76
CA THR A 175 30.78 36.85 41.50
C THR A 175 29.63 36.49 40.56
N GLY A 176 28.46 36.15 41.09
CA GLY A 176 27.28 35.78 40.29
C GLY A 176 26.98 34.28 40.25
N GLU A 177 25.91 33.91 39.56
CA GLU A 177 25.31 32.56 39.57
C GLU A 177 26.24 31.47 39.00
N TYR A 178 26.96 31.77 37.92
CA TYR A 178 27.86 30.83 37.25
C TYR A 178 29.35 31.13 37.49
N ALA A 179 29.67 31.93 38.50
CA ALA A 179 31.05 32.37 38.77
C ALA A 179 31.99 31.20 39.10
N ASP A 180 31.46 30.14 39.69
CA ASP A 180 32.19 28.96 40.13
C ASP A 180 32.67 28.05 38.97
N TRP A 181 32.11 28.24 37.76
CA TRP A 181 32.62 27.67 36.52
C TRP A 181 33.89 28.34 36.01
N PHE A 182 34.33 29.43 36.63
CA PHE A 182 35.50 30.18 36.20
C PHE A 182 36.48 30.40 37.36
N TYR A 183 37.76 30.46 37.04
CA TYR A 183 38.78 30.88 37.99
C TYR A 183 39.78 31.82 37.33
N LEU A 184 40.44 32.64 38.16
CA LEU A 184 41.46 33.58 37.70
C LEU A 184 42.84 32.93 37.84
N GLU A 185 43.52 32.74 36.72
CA GLU A 185 44.95 32.44 36.67
C GLU A 185 45.71 33.73 36.33
N GLY A 186 46.06 34.50 37.37
CA GLY A 186 46.67 35.82 37.20
C GLY A 186 45.71 36.81 36.54
N ARG A 187 45.94 37.11 35.26
CA ARG A 187 45.08 37.99 34.44
C ARG A 187 44.22 37.23 33.43
N THR A 188 44.20 35.91 33.50
CA THR A 188 43.44 35.08 32.56
C THR A 188 42.25 34.46 33.26
N ILE A 189 41.06 34.57 32.68
CA ILE A 189 39.89 33.78 33.08
C ILE A 189 40.02 32.40 32.43
N ARG A 190 39.94 31.35 33.25
CA ARG A 190 39.96 29.96 32.82
C ARG A 190 38.75 29.19 33.32
N LEU A 191 38.42 28.12 32.61
CA LEU A 191 37.30 27.25 32.93
C LEU A 191 37.63 26.30 34.10
N ASN A 192 36.72 26.21 35.06
CA ASN A 192 36.80 25.36 36.24
C ASN A 192 35.88 24.13 36.09
N THR A 193 36.31 23.14 35.32
CA THR A 193 35.63 21.83 35.20
C THR A 193 36.35 20.76 36.02
N SER A 194 35.68 19.64 36.27
CA SER A 194 36.27 18.45 36.89
C SER A 194 35.64 17.18 36.33
N ALA A 195 36.18 16.01 36.65
CA ALA A 195 35.62 14.73 36.18
C ALA A 195 34.15 14.50 36.61
N SER A 196 33.71 15.11 37.72
CA SER A 196 32.33 15.02 38.22
C SER A 196 31.48 16.26 37.89
N ARG A 197 32.07 17.25 37.24
CA ARG A 197 31.45 18.54 36.90
C ARG A 197 31.93 18.94 35.51
N VAL A 198 31.32 18.31 34.51
CA VAL A 198 31.56 18.56 33.10
C VAL A 198 30.67 19.72 32.65
N LEU A 199 31.21 20.58 31.78
CA LEU A 199 30.43 21.63 31.14
C LEU A 199 29.55 20.96 30.08
N ASP A 200 28.24 20.95 30.28
CA ASP A 200 27.24 20.26 29.47
C ASP A 200 26.15 21.29 29.12
N ARG A 201 26.00 21.56 27.83
CA ARG A 201 25.12 22.60 27.30
C ARG A 201 23.65 22.22 27.47
N GLU A 202 23.31 20.95 27.32
CA GLU A 202 21.95 20.43 27.37
C GLU A 202 21.38 20.53 28.78
N VAL A 203 22.25 20.52 29.79
CA VAL A 203 21.89 20.73 31.20
C VAL A 203 21.94 22.22 31.61
N LEU A 204 22.97 22.96 31.21
CA LEU A 204 23.23 24.32 31.71
C LEU A 204 22.62 25.43 30.84
N GLY A 205 22.21 25.11 29.61
CA GLY A 205 21.81 26.06 28.59
C GLY A 205 22.98 26.59 27.77
N SER A 206 22.70 27.44 26.79
CA SER A 206 23.70 27.91 25.82
C SER A 206 24.61 29.03 26.32
N VAL A 207 24.32 29.66 27.47
CA VAL A 207 25.05 30.84 27.93
C VAL A 207 25.23 30.82 29.45
N LEU A 208 26.48 30.96 29.89
CA LEU A 208 26.83 31.22 31.28
C LEU A 208 27.09 32.70 31.50
N ILE A 209 26.53 33.25 32.57
CA ILE A 209 26.71 34.66 32.95
C ILE A 209 27.33 34.73 34.34
N ALA A 210 28.52 35.32 34.42
CA ALA A 210 29.19 35.65 35.66
C ALA A 210 29.50 37.16 35.70
N GLU A 211 29.96 37.64 36.84
CA GLU A 211 30.34 39.03 37.06
C GLU A 211 31.79 39.11 37.52
N LEU A 212 32.52 40.08 36.97
CA LEU A 212 33.87 40.41 37.41
C LEU A 212 33.82 41.73 38.15
N THR A 213 34.07 41.69 39.46
CA THR A 213 34.15 42.89 40.30
C THR A 213 35.62 43.32 40.45
N CYS A 214 35.93 44.55 40.04
CA CYS A 214 37.20 45.20 40.27
C CYS A 214 37.13 46.08 41.52
N TYR A 215 38.01 45.82 42.48
CA TYR A 215 38.17 46.62 43.69
C TYR A 215 39.47 47.43 43.59
N GLU A 216 39.33 48.72 43.27
CA GLU A 216 40.36 49.75 43.44
C GLU A 216 39.87 50.79 44.47
N ASP A 217 39.81 52.08 44.11
CA ASP A 217 39.20 53.15 44.91
C ASP A 217 37.66 53.19 44.74
N ASP A 218 37.16 52.78 43.57
CA ASP A 218 35.74 52.53 43.27
C ASP A 218 35.50 51.03 42.99
N VAL A 219 34.25 50.57 43.18
CA VAL A 219 33.82 49.20 42.85
C VAL A 219 33.13 49.20 41.50
N ILE A 220 33.79 48.62 40.49
CA ILE A 220 33.23 48.51 39.14
C ILE A 220 32.95 47.03 38.83
N GLN A 221 31.78 46.77 38.25
CA GLN A 221 31.32 45.43 37.87
C GLN A 221 31.19 45.31 36.36
N TYR A 222 31.68 44.21 35.81
CA TYR A 222 31.56 43.85 34.39
C TYR A 222 30.87 42.50 34.26
N ARG A 223 30.05 42.31 33.23
CA ARG A 223 29.46 41.00 32.96
C ARG A 223 30.42 40.17 32.12
N ILE A 224 30.56 38.90 32.47
CA ILE A 224 31.21 37.88 31.69
C ILE A 224 30.09 37.02 31.10
N VAL A 225 29.95 37.03 29.79
CA VAL A 225 28.97 36.24 29.05
C VAL A 225 29.74 35.23 28.22
N VAL A 226 29.62 33.96 28.59
CA VAL A 226 30.27 32.85 27.90
C VAL A 226 29.22 32.02 27.18
N GLU A 227 29.29 31.98 25.86
CA GLU A 227 28.51 31.07 25.03
C GLU A 227 29.11 29.66 25.12
N ILE A 228 28.27 28.67 25.41
CA ILE A 228 28.64 27.26 25.35
C ILE A 228 28.37 26.78 23.92
N VAL A 229 29.45 26.46 23.20
CA VAL A 229 29.41 25.91 21.85
C VAL A 229 29.08 24.44 21.95
N ASN A 230 27.99 24.07 21.27
CA ASN A 230 27.49 22.70 21.19
C ASN A 230 28.52 21.75 20.54
N GLU A 231 28.68 20.57 21.10
CA GLU A 231 29.37 19.43 20.49
C GLU A 231 28.35 18.30 20.27
N ASN A 232 28.51 17.54 19.19
CA ASN A 232 27.59 16.42 18.89
C ASN A 232 27.97 15.20 19.75
N ASP A 233 27.42 15.10 20.95
CA ASP A 233 27.73 14.03 21.92
C ASP A 233 26.49 13.25 22.41
N ASN A 234 25.29 13.68 22.01
CA ASN A 234 24.06 12.95 22.20
C ASN A 234 23.70 12.14 20.95
N LYS A 235 22.79 11.18 21.12
CA LYS A 235 22.28 10.36 20.02
C LYS A 235 20.78 10.55 19.90
N PRO A 236 20.23 10.45 18.69
CA PRO A 236 18.81 10.59 18.50
C PRO A 236 18.06 9.43 19.14
N HIS A 237 16.89 9.73 19.71
CA HIS A 237 15.98 8.72 20.25
C HIS A 237 14.55 8.99 19.76
N PHE A 238 13.80 7.90 19.56
CA PHE A 238 12.39 7.99 19.19
C PHE A 238 11.52 8.35 20.39
N LEU A 239 10.52 9.19 20.17
CA LEU A 239 9.49 9.48 21.15
C LEU A 239 8.53 8.30 21.26
N GLU A 240 8.34 7.77 22.48
CA GLU A 240 7.56 6.56 22.75
C GLU A 240 6.11 6.66 22.24
N GLU A 241 5.50 7.84 22.35
CA GLU A 241 4.14 8.11 21.87
C GLU A 241 3.99 8.05 20.34
N THR A 242 5.10 8.09 19.61
CA THR A 242 5.13 8.03 18.14
C THR A 242 5.54 6.68 17.58
N ILE A 243 5.74 5.68 18.45
CA ILE A 243 6.08 4.30 18.07
C ILE A 243 5.12 3.23 18.66
N PRO A 244 3.80 3.48 18.81
CA PRO A 244 2.86 2.44 19.21
C PRO A 244 2.68 1.40 18.09
N PRO A 245 2.04 0.25 18.37
CA PRO A 245 1.48 -0.58 17.32
C PRO A 245 0.45 0.23 16.51
N PHE A 246 0.69 0.36 15.21
CA PHE A 246 -0.21 1.09 14.32
C PHE A 246 -1.30 0.17 13.80
N THR A 247 -2.44 0.75 13.46
CA THR A 247 -3.55 0.03 12.81
C THR A 247 -3.95 0.78 11.54
N VAL A 248 -3.98 0.09 10.41
CA VAL A 248 -4.23 0.68 9.09
C VAL A 248 -5.26 -0.17 8.35
N ASN A 249 -6.35 0.46 7.89
CA ASN A 249 -7.37 -0.23 7.10
C ASN A 249 -6.83 -0.60 5.71
N GLU A 250 -7.13 -1.79 5.21
CA GLU A 250 -6.56 -2.24 3.92
C GLU A 250 -7.04 -1.42 2.71
N LEU A 251 -8.23 -0.83 2.80
CA LEU A 251 -8.81 0.06 1.77
C LEU A 251 -8.08 1.41 1.70
N THR A 252 -7.10 1.64 2.56
CA THR A 252 -6.28 2.85 2.55
C THR A 252 -5.59 3.01 1.20
N ALA A 253 -5.83 4.14 0.54
CA ALA A 253 -5.28 4.40 -0.77
C ALA A 253 -3.75 4.44 -0.75
N VAL A 254 -3.13 3.81 -1.74
CA VAL A 254 -1.69 3.94 -1.98
C VAL A 254 -1.34 5.42 -2.17
N ASN A 255 -0.19 5.82 -1.64
CA ASN A 255 0.32 7.19 -1.56
C ASN A 255 -0.32 8.09 -0.50
N SER A 256 -1.10 7.53 0.42
CA SER A 256 -1.57 8.25 1.61
C SER A 256 -0.59 8.10 2.78
N VAL A 257 -0.52 9.12 3.63
CA VAL A 257 0.22 9.06 4.91
C VAL A 257 -0.58 8.17 5.86
N VAL A 258 0.05 7.11 6.38
CA VAL A 258 -0.60 6.13 7.27
C VAL A 258 -0.31 6.41 8.74
N PHE A 259 0.91 6.83 9.07
CA PHE A 259 1.33 7.21 10.41
C PHE A 259 2.59 8.07 10.34
N SER A 260 2.95 8.69 11.47
CA SER A 260 4.14 9.54 11.58
C SER A 260 4.95 9.14 12.79
N VAL A 261 6.27 9.09 12.62
CA VAL A 261 7.24 8.86 13.69
C VAL A 261 8.00 10.14 14.01
N LYS A 262 8.48 10.27 15.24
CA LYS A 262 9.33 11.39 15.63
C LYS A 262 10.49 10.92 16.49
N ALA A 263 11.68 11.29 16.07
CA ALA A 263 12.89 11.22 16.87
C ALA A 263 13.34 12.64 17.23
N VAL A 264 13.97 12.76 18.38
CA VAL A 264 14.55 14.00 18.89
C VAL A 264 15.98 13.74 19.29
N ASP A 265 16.78 14.77 19.16
CA ASP A 265 18.17 14.79 19.57
C ASP A 265 18.38 15.95 20.56
N ALA A 266 19.17 15.72 21.61
CA ALA A 266 19.37 16.71 22.67
C ALA A 266 20.23 17.89 22.19
N ASP A 267 21.14 17.64 21.23
CA ASP A 267 22.05 18.62 20.64
C ASP A 267 21.28 19.61 19.73
N GLY A 268 20.04 19.25 19.39
CA GLY A 268 19.14 20.03 18.53
C GLY A 268 19.35 19.76 17.04
N ASP A 269 19.95 18.62 16.72
CA ASP A 269 20.29 18.26 15.34
C ASP A 269 19.09 17.86 14.49
N MET A 270 19.26 18.06 13.17
CA MET A 270 18.24 17.75 12.18
C MET A 270 18.23 16.26 11.90
N ILE A 271 17.09 15.63 12.17
CA ILE A 271 16.91 14.19 11.98
C ILE A 271 16.25 13.87 10.64
N SER A 272 16.87 12.93 9.93
CA SER A 272 16.37 12.28 8.73
C SER A 272 15.95 10.84 9.02
N TYR A 273 14.85 10.42 8.39
CA TYR A 273 14.24 9.10 8.57
C TYR A 273 14.43 8.24 7.33
N ILE A 274 14.81 6.98 7.54
CA ILE A 274 15.08 6.02 6.48
C ILE A 274 14.44 4.68 6.85
N ILE A 275 13.67 4.09 5.93
CA ILE A 275 13.18 2.72 6.10
C ILE A 275 14.27 1.74 5.68
N ASP A 276 14.56 0.78 6.56
CA ASP A 276 15.50 -0.30 6.26
C ASP A 276 14.94 -1.23 5.18
N GLN A 277 15.52 -1.17 3.99
CA GLN A 277 15.08 -1.98 2.85
C GLN A 277 15.34 -3.48 3.03
N SER A 278 16.14 -3.89 4.02
CA SER A 278 16.31 -5.29 4.39
C SER A 278 15.18 -5.82 5.28
N SER A 279 14.33 -4.94 5.80
CA SER A 279 13.16 -5.34 6.60
C SER A 279 12.13 -6.08 5.74
N ARG A 280 11.46 -7.06 6.36
CA ARG A 280 10.58 -8.03 5.68
C ARG A 280 9.47 -7.38 4.85
N ASP A 281 8.90 -6.29 5.36
CA ASP A 281 7.73 -5.61 4.80
C ASP A 281 8.04 -4.16 4.37
N ALA A 282 9.31 -3.78 4.23
CA ALA A 282 9.72 -2.43 3.85
C ALA A 282 9.02 -1.90 2.59
N TRP A 283 8.82 -2.76 1.59
CA TRP A 283 8.28 -2.39 0.29
C TRP A 283 6.82 -1.86 0.34
N PHE A 284 6.09 -2.11 1.42
CA PHE A 284 4.76 -1.55 1.65
C PHE A 284 4.81 -0.06 2.03
N PHE A 285 5.94 0.46 2.48
CA PHE A 285 6.05 1.79 3.06
C PHE A 285 7.17 2.61 2.42
N ARG A 286 7.04 3.93 2.48
CA ARG A 286 8.14 4.86 2.19
C ARG A 286 8.04 6.06 3.11
N ILE A 287 9.16 6.77 3.31
CA ILE A 287 9.13 8.07 3.96
C ILE A 287 8.73 9.12 2.93
N ASP A 288 7.80 10.01 3.28
CA ASP A 288 7.30 11.08 2.39
C ASP A 288 8.44 12.04 1.99
N LEU A 289 8.99 12.71 2.99
CA LEU A 289 10.19 13.55 2.89
C LEU A 289 11.17 13.17 3.98
N PRO A 290 12.50 13.23 3.73
CA PRO A 290 13.52 12.72 4.65
C PRO A 290 13.35 13.17 6.10
N ASN A 291 12.94 14.42 6.36
CA ASN A 291 12.85 14.96 7.73
C ASN A 291 11.40 15.06 8.26
N SER A 292 10.42 14.57 7.50
CA SER A 292 8.99 14.70 7.88
C SER A 292 8.56 13.74 8.98
N GLY A 293 9.18 12.57 9.04
CA GLY A 293 8.70 11.44 9.86
C GLY A 293 7.41 10.82 9.35
N ASN A 294 6.81 11.32 8.26
CA ASN A 294 5.58 10.80 7.69
C ASN A 294 5.87 9.52 6.89
N VAL A 295 5.19 8.44 7.27
CA VAL A 295 5.26 7.15 6.60
C VAL A 295 4.06 7.03 5.67
N VAL A 296 4.33 6.77 4.40
CA VAL A 296 3.37 6.71 3.31
C VAL A 296 3.22 5.28 2.83
N LEU A 297 1.98 4.89 2.55
CA LEU A 297 1.69 3.59 1.96
C LEU A 297 2.17 3.56 0.50
N ASN A 298 3.07 2.63 0.19
CA ASN A 298 3.70 2.48 -1.12
C ASN A 298 3.09 1.34 -1.96
N LYS A 299 2.46 0.35 -1.31
CA LYS A 299 1.71 -0.72 -1.97
C LYS A 299 0.43 -1.03 -1.22
N ALA A 300 -0.61 -1.43 -1.96
CA ALA A 300 -1.90 -1.81 -1.39
C ALA A 300 -1.73 -2.94 -0.36
N LEU A 301 -2.51 -2.82 0.72
CA LEU A 301 -2.64 -3.82 1.76
C LEU A 301 -3.70 -4.85 1.34
N ASP A 302 -3.65 -6.03 1.95
CA ASP A 302 -4.54 -7.16 1.67
C ASP A 302 -4.59 -8.03 2.93
N TYR A 303 -5.68 -7.91 3.68
CA TYR A 303 -5.93 -8.56 4.96
C TYR A 303 -6.04 -10.08 4.81
N GLU A 304 -6.70 -10.56 3.76
CA GLU A 304 -6.83 -11.98 3.42
C GLU A 304 -5.47 -12.66 3.26
N THR A 305 -4.47 -11.93 2.79
CA THR A 305 -3.10 -12.42 2.63
C THR A 305 -2.25 -12.23 3.89
N ARG A 306 -2.25 -11.04 4.49
CA ARG A 306 -1.47 -10.72 5.71
C ARG A 306 -2.22 -9.74 6.60
N THR A 307 -2.29 -10.08 7.89
CA THR A 307 -2.97 -9.24 8.91
C THR A 307 -2.01 -8.38 9.73
N GLN A 308 -0.71 -8.59 9.62
CA GLN A 308 0.31 -7.83 10.35
C GLN A 308 1.59 -7.69 9.53
N LEU A 309 2.18 -6.51 9.56
CA LEU A 309 3.44 -6.15 8.92
C LEU A 309 4.45 -5.61 9.95
N GLN A 310 5.74 -5.77 9.65
CA GLN A 310 6.83 -5.21 10.45
C GLN A 310 7.84 -4.46 9.58
N VAL A 311 8.15 -3.23 9.99
CA VAL A 311 9.10 -2.36 9.30
C VAL A 311 10.09 -1.76 10.30
N ILE A 312 11.35 -1.64 9.89
CA ILE A 312 12.40 -1.01 10.71
C ILE A 312 12.65 0.40 10.17
N ILE A 313 12.57 1.40 11.04
CA ILE A 313 12.86 2.80 10.69
C ILE A 313 14.11 3.25 11.43
N TRP A 314 15.02 3.87 10.68
CA TRP A 314 16.21 4.54 11.16
C TRP A 314 15.95 6.04 11.29
N ALA A 315 16.42 6.63 12.39
CA ALA A 315 16.61 8.06 12.58
C ALA A 315 18.11 8.34 12.53
N GLN A 316 18.53 9.29 11.69
CA GLN A 316 19.92 9.65 11.47
C GLN A 316 20.09 11.17 11.38
N GLU A 317 21.11 11.71 12.04
CA GLU A 317 21.48 13.12 11.90
C GLU A 317 21.89 13.48 10.46
N ALA A 318 21.38 14.62 10.00
CA ALA A 318 21.57 15.10 8.65
C ALA A 318 22.62 16.22 8.53
N ASN A 319 22.73 17.07 9.55
CA ASN A 319 23.52 18.30 9.57
C ASN A 319 24.88 18.17 10.29
N THR A 320 25.23 17.00 10.80
CA THR A 320 26.47 16.74 11.55
C THR A 320 27.53 16.01 10.69
N VAL A 321 28.80 16.17 11.07
CA VAL A 321 29.94 15.48 10.41
C VAL A 321 29.96 14.01 10.81
N GLU A 322 29.94 13.76 12.11
CA GLU A 322 29.69 12.43 12.67
C GLU A 322 28.18 12.27 12.76
N LYS A 323 27.62 11.25 12.11
CA LYS A 323 26.17 11.04 12.04
C LYS A 323 25.79 9.91 12.97
N PHE A 324 25.31 10.21 14.17
CA PHE A 324 24.73 9.14 14.97
C PHE A 324 23.37 8.72 14.40
N ASN A 325 23.02 7.49 14.72
CA ASN A 325 21.80 6.86 14.26
C ASN A 325 21.20 5.95 15.31
N MET A 326 19.90 5.71 15.17
CA MET A 326 19.12 4.81 16.00
C MET A 326 18.05 4.15 15.14
N SER A 327 17.66 2.91 15.45
CA SER A 327 16.57 2.22 14.77
C SER A 327 15.49 1.76 15.75
N THR A 328 14.27 1.62 15.23
CA THR A 328 13.14 1.02 15.95
C THR A 328 12.35 0.10 15.04
N VAL A 329 11.72 -0.92 15.62
CA VAL A 329 10.86 -1.87 14.92
C VAL A 329 9.40 -1.44 15.13
N LEU A 330 8.70 -1.15 14.05
CA LEU A 330 7.29 -0.78 14.08
C LEU A 330 6.42 -1.95 13.65
N THR A 331 5.37 -2.20 14.43
CA THR A 331 4.35 -3.20 14.12
C THR A 331 3.12 -2.50 13.55
N VAL A 332 2.66 -2.93 12.39
CA VAL A 332 1.47 -2.40 11.72
C VAL A 332 0.44 -3.52 11.60
N ASN A 333 -0.67 -3.40 12.31
CA ASN A 333 -1.82 -4.29 12.20
C ASN A 333 -2.71 -3.80 11.05
N ILE A 334 -3.18 -4.73 10.23
CA ILE A 334 -4.08 -4.42 9.12
C ILE A 334 -5.51 -4.64 9.61
N GLU A 335 -6.35 -3.63 9.42
CA GLU A 335 -7.79 -3.72 9.64
C GLU A 335 -8.48 -4.15 8.35
N ASP A 336 -9.32 -5.17 8.47
CA ASP A 336 -10.10 -5.72 7.36
C ASP A 336 -11.12 -4.68 6.86
N GLY A 337 -11.22 -4.57 5.55
CA GLY A 337 -12.17 -3.75 4.84
C GLY A 337 -13.01 -4.59 3.91
N ASP A 338 -14.26 -4.19 3.71
CA ASP A 338 -15.16 -4.91 2.81
C ASP A 338 -14.69 -4.71 1.36
N ASP A 339 -13.81 -5.58 0.85
CA ASP A 339 -13.14 -5.48 -0.45
C ASP A 339 -13.25 -6.77 -1.29
N GLN A 340 -13.64 -7.89 -0.68
CA GLN A 340 -13.86 -9.15 -1.36
C GLN A 340 -15.31 -9.29 -1.86
N TYR A 341 -15.54 -10.35 -2.65
CA TYR A 341 -16.85 -10.69 -3.22
C TYR A 341 -17.31 -12.05 -2.70
N PRO A 342 -18.63 -12.25 -2.54
CA PRO A 342 -19.15 -13.54 -2.15
C PRO A 342 -18.90 -14.59 -3.23
N TYR A 343 -18.71 -15.84 -2.85
CA TYR A 343 -18.44 -16.94 -3.78
C TYR A 343 -19.23 -18.21 -3.43
N PHE A 344 -19.53 -19.02 -4.45
CA PHE A 344 -20.31 -20.26 -4.31
C PHE A 344 -19.44 -21.46 -3.90
N LEU A 345 -20.03 -22.39 -3.15
CA LEU A 345 -19.38 -23.60 -2.64
C LEU A 345 -19.83 -24.89 -3.36
N PRO A 346 -18.92 -25.84 -3.64
CA PRO A 346 -17.50 -25.83 -3.30
C PRO A 346 -16.71 -24.86 -4.20
N CYS A 347 -15.78 -24.12 -3.60
CA CYS A 347 -14.84 -23.29 -4.32
C CYS A 347 -13.73 -24.15 -4.93
N THR A 348 -13.64 -24.16 -6.26
CA THR A 348 -12.47 -24.69 -6.97
C THR A 348 -11.63 -23.51 -7.46
N PRO A 349 -10.39 -23.32 -6.95
CA PRO A 349 -9.55 -22.21 -7.38
C PRO A 349 -9.18 -22.35 -8.86
N VAL A 350 -9.14 -21.23 -9.59
CA VAL A 350 -8.75 -21.21 -11.01
C VAL A 350 -7.35 -21.81 -11.21
N SER A 351 -6.43 -21.52 -10.29
CA SER A 351 -5.08 -22.11 -10.28
C SER A 351 -4.47 -22.05 -8.88
N PRO A 352 -3.38 -22.79 -8.60
CA PRO A 352 -2.67 -22.68 -7.31
C PRO A 352 -2.12 -21.28 -7.02
N ALA A 353 -1.89 -20.46 -8.06
CA ALA A 353 -1.33 -19.12 -7.93
C ALA A 353 -2.40 -18.02 -7.87
N VAL A 354 -3.65 -18.33 -8.23
CA VAL A 354 -4.76 -17.37 -8.27
C VAL A 354 -5.92 -17.97 -7.47
N PRO A 355 -6.07 -17.58 -6.18
CA PRO A 355 -7.08 -18.14 -5.28
C PRO A 355 -8.50 -17.61 -5.57
N VAL A 356 -8.81 -17.33 -6.84
CA VAL A 356 -10.15 -16.92 -7.26
C VAL A 356 -10.99 -18.17 -7.47
N CYS A 357 -12.15 -18.22 -6.82
CA CYS A 357 -13.09 -19.33 -6.93
C CYS A 357 -13.84 -19.31 -8.27
N MET A 358 -13.81 -20.43 -8.98
CA MET A 358 -14.75 -20.65 -10.08
C MET A 358 -16.11 -21.09 -9.51
N SER A 359 -17.19 -20.45 -9.96
CA SER A 359 -18.55 -20.88 -9.61
C SER A 359 -18.82 -22.30 -10.14
N PRO A 360 -19.22 -23.25 -9.28
CA PRO A 360 -19.56 -24.60 -9.71
C PRO A 360 -20.85 -24.60 -10.54
N THR A 361 -21.01 -25.64 -11.35
CA THR A 361 -22.31 -25.95 -11.97
C THR A 361 -23.04 -26.95 -11.08
N TYR A 362 -24.11 -26.50 -10.43
CA TYR A 362 -24.95 -27.36 -9.62
C TYR A 362 -25.87 -28.18 -10.51
N THR A 363 -25.99 -29.48 -10.29
CA THR A 363 -26.90 -30.34 -11.06
C THR A 363 -27.91 -31.01 -10.15
N ALA A 364 -29.20 -30.86 -10.46
CA ALA A 364 -30.29 -31.60 -9.82
C ALA A 364 -31.05 -32.41 -10.86
N ASN A 365 -31.57 -33.56 -10.45
CA ASN A 365 -32.38 -34.42 -11.29
C ASN A 365 -33.82 -34.44 -10.76
N ILE A 366 -34.78 -34.22 -11.65
CA ILE A 366 -36.20 -34.25 -11.30
C ILE A 366 -36.98 -35.18 -12.22
N THR A 367 -38.15 -35.63 -11.79
CA THR A 367 -39.11 -36.35 -12.65
C THR A 367 -40.34 -35.51 -12.91
N HIS A 368 -41.11 -35.85 -13.95
CA HIS A 368 -42.32 -35.13 -14.34
C HIS A 368 -43.41 -35.08 -13.25
N LYS A 369 -43.40 -36.03 -12.30
CA LYS A 369 -44.41 -36.13 -11.24
C LYS A 369 -44.08 -35.33 -9.99
N GLN A 370 -42.85 -34.84 -9.85
CA GLN A 370 -42.44 -34.12 -8.66
C GLN A 370 -43.09 -32.73 -8.62
N GLN A 371 -43.59 -32.38 -7.44
CA GLN A 371 -44.17 -31.09 -7.11
C GLN A 371 -43.93 -30.80 -5.64
N ASP A 372 -43.76 -29.53 -5.32
CA ASP A 372 -43.61 -28.99 -3.96
C ASP A 372 -42.38 -29.54 -3.20
N VAL A 373 -41.34 -29.94 -3.93
CA VAL A 373 -40.13 -30.58 -3.39
C VAL A 373 -38.93 -29.63 -3.42
N VAL A 374 -38.07 -29.72 -2.39
CA VAL A 374 -36.76 -29.06 -2.38
C VAL A 374 -35.81 -29.84 -3.29
N LEU A 375 -35.11 -29.14 -4.17
CA LEU A 375 -34.18 -29.76 -5.10
C LEU A 375 -32.85 -30.07 -4.42
N GLU A 376 -32.41 -31.32 -4.53
CA GLU A 376 -31.09 -31.74 -4.10
C GLU A 376 -30.10 -31.58 -5.25
N PHE A 377 -29.10 -30.73 -5.04
CA PHE A 377 -28.04 -30.47 -6.02
C PHE A 377 -26.78 -31.27 -5.70
N SER A 378 -26.08 -31.67 -6.75
CA SER A 378 -24.71 -32.18 -6.73
C SER A 378 -23.77 -31.11 -7.30
N PRO A 379 -22.59 -30.87 -6.70
CA PRO A 379 -21.91 -31.67 -5.67
C PRO A 379 -22.40 -31.46 -4.22
N GLY A 380 -23.32 -30.53 -3.98
CA GLY A 380 -23.91 -30.26 -2.68
C GLY A 380 -25.00 -29.19 -2.75
N PRO A 381 -25.56 -28.76 -1.61
CA PRO A 381 -26.55 -27.67 -1.58
C PRO A 381 -25.94 -26.37 -2.11
N ILE A 382 -26.77 -25.52 -2.70
CA ILE A 382 -26.35 -24.19 -3.15
C ILE A 382 -26.05 -23.34 -1.91
N ARG A 383 -24.77 -23.11 -1.68
CA ARG A 383 -24.25 -22.31 -0.56
C ARG A 383 -23.21 -21.34 -1.08
N ALA A 384 -23.06 -20.22 -0.38
CA ALA A 384 -22.06 -19.22 -0.65
C ALA A 384 -21.51 -18.67 0.66
N GLU A 385 -20.30 -18.13 0.60
CA GLU A 385 -19.62 -17.47 1.71
C GLU A 385 -19.12 -16.10 1.26
N ASP A 386 -19.01 -15.18 2.22
CA ASP A 386 -18.39 -13.89 1.99
C ASP A 386 -16.88 -14.08 1.82
N GLY A 387 -16.26 -13.23 1.00
CA GLY A 387 -14.83 -13.36 0.70
C GLY A 387 -13.95 -12.81 1.81
N ASP A 388 -14.44 -11.81 2.53
CA ASP A 388 -13.73 -11.10 3.60
C ASP A 388 -13.60 -12.00 4.85
N ARG A 389 -12.44 -11.98 5.50
CA ARG A 389 -12.16 -12.84 6.67
C ARG A 389 -12.50 -12.22 8.01
N GLY A 390 -12.40 -10.90 8.13
CA GLY A 390 -12.67 -10.11 9.32
C GLY A 390 -14.02 -9.37 9.27
N VAL A 391 -14.59 -9.19 8.08
CA VAL A 391 -15.93 -8.62 7.84
C VAL A 391 -16.88 -9.76 7.48
N ASN A 392 -17.99 -9.88 8.20
CA ASN A 392 -19.00 -10.91 7.93
C ASN A 392 -20.31 -10.25 7.52
N THR A 393 -20.54 -10.17 6.21
CA THR A 393 -21.75 -9.57 5.68
C THR A 393 -22.81 -10.62 5.35
N PRO A 394 -24.07 -10.45 5.80
CA PRO A 394 -25.16 -11.35 5.41
C PRO A 394 -25.35 -11.38 3.89
N LEU A 395 -25.54 -12.58 3.35
CA LEU A 395 -25.76 -12.81 1.92
C LEU A 395 -27.24 -13.03 1.60
N THR A 396 -27.66 -12.61 0.40
CA THR A 396 -29.01 -12.87 -0.13
C THR A 396 -28.95 -13.56 -1.49
N PHE A 397 -29.77 -14.59 -1.68
CA PHE A 397 -29.87 -15.38 -2.90
C PHE A 397 -31.06 -14.97 -3.77
N SER A 398 -30.90 -15.06 -5.10
CA SER A 398 -31.99 -14.84 -6.06
C SER A 398 -31.80 -15.64 -7.35
N ILE A 399 -32.90 -15.91 -8.07
CA ILE A 399 -32.86 -16.50 -9.42
C ILE A 399 -32.99 -15.36 -10.42
N LEU A 400 -31.93 -15.08 -11.18
CA LEU A 400 -31.92 -14.06 -12.22
C LEU A 400 -32.65 -14.51 -13.48
N SER A 401 -32.49 -15.78 -13.86
CA SER A 401 -33.07 -16.33 -15.07
C SER A 401 -33.31 -17.84 -14.96
N GLY A 402 -34.15 -18.38 -15.85
CA GLY A 402 -34.46 -19.82 -15.90
C GLY A 402 -35.55 -20.30 -14.94
N GLY A 403 -36.08 -19.46 -14.05
CA GLY A 403 -37.07 -19.84 -13.04
C GLY A 403 -38.47 -20.29 -13.56
N ASP A 404 -38.66 -20.37 -14.87
CA ASP A 404 -39.88 -20.77 -15.59
C ASP A 404 -41.19 -20.28 -14.93
N ARG A 405 -41.41 -18.95 -14.98
CA ARG A 405 -42.61 -18.26 -14.49
C ARG A 405 -42.93 -18.56 -13.01
N GLY A 406 -41.92 -18.78 -12.17
CA GLY A 406 -42.09 -19.13 -10.75
C GLY A 406 -42.23 -20.62 -10.46
N ARG A 407 -41.87 -21.50 -11.42
CA ARG A 407 -41.77 -22.96 -11.19
C ARG A 407 -40.64 -23.28 -10.20
N PHE A 408 -39.55 -22.55 -10.29
CA PHE A 408 -38.43 -22.65 -9.35
C PHE A 408 -38.41 -21.39 -8.49
N VAL A 409 -38.42 -21.57 -7.17
CA VAL A 409 -38.37 -20.49 -6.19
C VAL A 409 -37.19 -20.75 -5.27
N ILE A 410 -36.35 -19.74 -5.06
CA ILE A 410 -35.21 -19.81 -4.14
C ILE A 410 -35.53 -19.13 -2.82
N ASN A 411 -35.12 -19.74 -1.72
CA ASN A 411 -35.10 -19.08 -0.42
C ASN A 411 -33.92 -18.08 -0.39
N ASN A 412 -34.22 -16.82 -0.11
CA ASN A 412 -33.24 -15.74 -0.15
C ASN A 412 -32.16 -15.85 0.94
N SER A 413 -32.39 -16.54 2.04
CA SER A 413 -31.42 -16.70 3.13
C SER A 413 -30.68 -18.05 3.08
N THR A 414 -31.34 -19.12 2.64
CA THR A 414 -30.74 -20.47 2.67
C THR A 414 -30.16 -20.93 1.33
N GLY A 415 -30.54 -20.28 0.21
CA GLY A 415 -30.15 -20.71 -1.13
C GLY A 415 -30.90 -21.95 -1.64
N GLU A 416 -31.83 -22.51 -0.86
CA GLU A 416 -32.61 -23.69 -1.24
C GLU A 416 -33.57 -23.37 -2.38
N ILE A 417 -33.54 -24.18 -3.45
CA ILE A 417 -34.46 -24.05 -4.58
C ILE A 417 -35.56 -25.09 -4.47
N ARG A 418 -36.81 -24.64 -4.54
CA ARG A 418 -38.01 -25.48 -4.47
C ARG A 418 -38.74 -25.52 -5.82
N LEU A 419 -39.15 -26.70 -6.23
CA LEU A 419 -40.00 -26.92 -7.40
C LEU A 419 -41.47 -26.78 -6.99
N THR A 420 -42.12 -25.69 -7.37
CA THR A 420 -43.51 -25.39 -6.96
C THR A 420 -44.56 -26.06 -7.86
N ARG A 421 -44.21 -26.36 -9.12
CA ARG A 421 -45.14 -26.87 -10.14
C ARG A 421 -44.51 -27.99 -11.00
N PRO A 422 -45.27 -29.04 -11.34
CA PRO A 422 -44.76 -30.20 -12.08
C PRO A 422 -44.45 -29.87 -13.53
N VAL A 423 -43.40 -30.51 -14.09
CA VAL A 423 -42.97 -30.27 -15.48
C VAL A 423 -43.93 -30.95 -16.45
N ASN A 424 -44.67 -30.14 -17.22
CA ASN A 424 -45.65 -30.64 -18.19
C ASN A 424 -45.00 -31.55 -19.24
N SER A 425 -45.74 -32.60 -19.63
CA SER A 425 -45.31 -33.70 -20.50
C SER A 425 -45.21 -33.30 -21.97
N GLN A 426 -44.08 -32.72 -22.39
CA GLN A 426 -43.66 -32.59 -23.79
C GLN A 426 -42.15 -32.89 -23.89
N PRO A 427 -41.67 -33.40 -25.04
CA PRO A 427 -40.91 -34.65 -25.13
C PRO A 427 -39.65 -34.68 -24.25
N MET A 428 -39.59 -35.72 -23.43
CA MET A 428 -38.48 -36.53 -22.86
C MET A 428 -37.09 -35.93 -22.51
N MET A 429 -36.74 -34.67 -22.84
CA MET A 429 -35.43 -34.07 -22.56
C MET A 429 -35.47 -32.54 -22.43
N THR A 430 -36.33 -31.99 -21.56
CA THR A 430 -36.24 -30.55 -21.24
C THR A 430 -35.32 -30.38 -20.04
N ASN A 431 -34.15 -29.76 -20.23
CA ASN A 431 -33.29 -29.31 -19.14
C ASN A 431 -33.58 -27.84 -18.84
N PHE A 432 -33.65 -27.47 -17.57
CA PHE A 432 -33.75 -26.08 -17.15
C PHE A 432 -32.38 -25.62 -16.66
N THR A 433 -31.89 -24.50 -17.20
CA THR A 433 -30.68 -23.85 -16.69
C THR A 433 -31.10 -22.61 -15.92
N LEU A 434 -30.92 -22.64 -14.60
CA LEU A 434 -31.18 -21.52 -13.71
C LEU A 434 -29.89 -20.71 -13.53
N THR A 435 -30.00 -19.40 -13.61
CA THR A 435 -28.92 -18.48 -13.22
C THR A 435 -29.19 -17.98 -11.82
N VAL A 436 -28.37 -18.39 -10.86
CA VAL A 436 -28.50 -18.05 -9.44
C VAL A 436 -27.48 -16.98 -9.08
N MET A 437 -27.92 -15.92 -8.41
CA MET A 437 -27.07 -14.84 -7.91
C MET A 437 -27.06 -14.87 -6.38
N VAL A 438 -25.89 -14.62 -5.82
CA VAL A 438 -25.72 -14.26 -4.42
C VAL A 438 -25.09 -12.88 -4.34
N CYS A 439 -25.57 -12.02 -3.44
CA CYS A 439 -24.93 -10.73 -3.16
C CYS A 439 -24.95 -10.42 -1.67
N GLN A 440 -24.05 -9.53 -1.28
CA GLN A 440 -24.05 -8.95 0.05
C GLN A 440 -25.26 -8.02 0.25
N VAL A 441 -25.80 -7.99 1.47
CA VAL A 441 -26.99 -7.19 1.80
C VAL A 441 -26.69 -5.68 1.88
N ASN A 442 -25.49 -5.30 2.34
CA ASN A 442 -25.04 -3.91 2.45
C ASN A 442 -24.65 -3.30 1.09
N ASP A 443 -24.11 -4.10 0.16
CA ASP A 443 -23.71 -3.70 -1.18
C ASP A 443 -24.11 -4.75 -2.23
N ARG A 444 -25.11 -4.41 -3.04
CA ARG A 444 -25.59 -5.30 -4.11
C ARG A 444 -24.67 -5.39 -5.32
N LEU A 445 -23.68 -4.50 -5.45
CA LEU A 445 -22.67 -4.55 -6.50
C LEU A 445 -21.64 -5.65 -6.23
N LYS A 446 -21.51 -6.08 -4.97
CA LYS A 446 -20.72 -7.24 -4.58
C LYS A 446 -21.54 -8.51 -4.70
N TYR A 447 -21.46 -9.12 -5.86
CA TYR A 447 -22.23 -10.32 -6.20
C TYR A 447 -21.43 -11.36 -6.96
N SER A 448 -21.92 -12.59 -6.92
CA SER A 448 -21.45 -13.68 -7.76
C SER A 448 -22.62 -14.45 -8.34
N VAL A 449 -22.35 -15.18 -9.42
CA VAL A 449 -23.35 -15.91 -10.20
C VAL A 449 -22.90 -17.35 -10.43
N ALA A 450 -23.82 -18.28 -10.27
CA ALA A 450 -23.64 -19.70 -10.57
C ALA A 450 -24.76 -20.24 -11.47
N SER A 451 -24.47 -21.35 -12.16
CA SER A 451 -25.45 -22.05 -12.98
C SER A 451 -25.97 -23.28 -12.24
N ALA A 452 -27.28 -23.43 -12.18
CA ALA A 452 -27.95 -24.62 -11.64
C ALA A 452 -28.73 -25.32 -12.76
N LEU A 453 -28.23 -26.47 -13.19
CA LEU A 453 -28.81 -27.33 -14.22
C LEU A 453 -29.80 -28.31 -13.58
N VAL A 454 -31.07 -28.19 -13.93
CA VAL A 454 -32.13 -29.12 -13.53
C VAL A 454 -32.45 -30.02 -14.71
N ARG A 455 -32.08 -31.30 -14.59
CA ARG A 455 -32.32 -32.33 -15.61
C ARG A 455 -33.64 -33.03 -15.33
N VAL A 456 -34.52 -33.07 -16.32
CA VAL A 456 -35.75 -33.85 -16.23
C VAL A 456 -35.44 -35.26 -16.69
N LEU A 457 -35.39 -36.20 -15.75
CA LEU A 457 -35.25 -37.62 -16.02
C LEU A 457 -36.62 -38.21 -16.40
N SER A 458 -36.59 -39.10 -17.39
CA SER A 458 -37.78 -39.91 -17.69
C SER A 458 -37.94 -40.99 -16.62
N GLU A 459 -39.17 -41.44 -16.36
CA GLU A 459 -39.43 -42.62 -15.53
C GLU A 459 -39.65 -43.82 -16.46
N ASN A 460 -39.14 -44.99 -16.09
CA ASN A 460 -39.50 -46.26 -16.74
C ASN A 460 -40.93 -46.63 -16.33
N MET A 461 -41.91 -46.36 -17.18
CA MET A 461 -43.31 -46.58 -16.87
C MET A 461 -43.78 -47.97 -17.30
N PHE A 462 -43.09 -48.61 -18.26
CA PHE A 462 -43.53 -49.88 -18.83
C PHE A 462 -42.36 -50.85 -19.11
N PRO A 463 -42.45 -52.14 -18.70
CA PRO A 463 -41.44 -53.12 -19.08
C PRO A 463 -41.51 -53.43 -20.60
N PRO A 464 -40.40 -53.83 -21.24
CA PRO A 464 -40.43 -54.27 -22.63
C PRO A 464 -41.28 -55.53 -22.78
N VAL A 465 -42.14 -55.55 -23.79
CA VAL A 465 -43.07 -56.64 -24.05
C VAL A 465 -42.74 -57.29 -25.38
N PHE A 466 -42.70 -58.63 -25.43
CA PHE A 466 -42.59 -59.34 -26.70
C PHE A 466 -43.83 -59.10 -27.56
N ASN A 467 -43.63 -58.87 -28.86
CA ASN A 467 -44.75 -58.68 -29.79
C ASN A 467 -45.62 -59.96 -29.96
N ARG A 468 -45.08 -61.12 -29.59
CA ARG A 468 -45.69 -62.45 -29.70
C ARG A 468 -45.27 -63.31 -28.51
N THR A 469 -46.16 -64.21 -28.10
CA THR A 469 -45.91 -65.18 -27.02
C THR A 469 -45.16 -66.43 -27.49
N THR A 470 -45.18 -66.74 -28.79
CA THR A 470 -44.48 -67.89 -29.36
C THR A 470 -43.86 -67.56 -30.70
N PHE A 471 -42.59 -67.94 -30.87
CA PHE A 471 -41.84 -67.84 -32.12
C PHE A 471 -41.55 -69.25 -32.63
N LYS A 472 -41.83 -69.51 -33.92
CA LYS A 472 -41.61 -70.82 -34.55
C LYS A 472 -40.68 -70.65 -35.74
N GLY A 473 -39.66 -71.51 -35.80
CA GLY A 473 -38.73 -71.58 -36.90
C GLY A 473 -38.16 -72.97 -37.05
N PHE A 474 -37.38 -73.16 -38.11
CA PHE A 474 -36.68 -74.38 -38.43
C PHE A 474 -35.25 -74.04 -38.83
N ILE A 475 -34.39 -75.05 -38.78
CA ILE A 475 -33.01 -74.98 -39.25
C ILE A 475 -32.90 -75.92 -40.42
N ILE A 476 -32.34 -75.42 -41.52
CA ILE A 476 -32.01 -76.27 -42.66
C ILE A 476 -30.67 -76.91 -42.36
N GLN A 477 -30.61 -78.24 -42.45
CA GLN A 477 -29.36 -78.97 -42.31
C GLN A 477 -28.33 -78.44 -43.32
N SER A 478 -27.15 -78.10 -42.84
CA SER A 478 -26.07 -77.54 -43.67
C SER A 478 -24.73 -78.10 -43.21
N SER A 479 -23.71 -77.98 -44.08
CA SER A 479 -22.33 -78.34 -43.74
C SER A 479 -21.63 -77.32 -42.84
N SER A 480 -22.26 -76.18 -42.56
CA SER A 480 -21.74 -75.16 -41.64
C SER A 480 -21.86 -75.65 -40.19
N PRO A 481 -20.90 -75.32 -39.29
CA PRO A 481 -20.99 -75.63 -37.86
C PRO A 481 -22.04 -74.77 -37.12
N ALA A 482 -22.52 -73.69 -37.74
CA ALA A 482 -23.61 -72.87 -37.19
C ALA A 482 -24.57 -72.39 -38.29
N SER A 483 -25.84 -72.24 -37.94
CA SER A 483 -26.88 -71.73 -38.83
C SER A 483 -27.89 -70.86 -38.08
N ILE A 484 -28.51 -69.91 -38.78
CA ILE A 484 -29.54 -69.03 -38.23
C ILE A 484 -30.90 -69.73 -38.33
N VAL A 485 -31.71 -69.60 -37.27
CA VAL A 485 -33.07 -70.14 -37.28
C VAL A 485 -33.92 -69.34 -38.27
N SER A 486 -34.57 -70.03 -39.21
CA SER A 486 -35.42 -69.42 -40.23
C SER A 486 -36.90 -69.68 -39.95
N THR A 487 -37.76 -68.75 -40.37
CA THR A 487 -39.23 -68.90 -40.32
C THR A 487 -39.74 -69.67 -41.54
N TYR A 488 -40.95 -70.22 -41.46
CA TYR A 488 -41.62 -70.89 -42.58
C TYR A 488 -41.85 -70.02 -43.84
N GLY A 489 -41.59 -68.70 -43.75
CA GLY A 489 -41.58 -67.78 -44.89
C GLY A 489 -40.18 -67.52 -45.49
N ASN A 490 -39.18 -68.34 -45.17
CA ASN A 490 -37.77 -68.16 -45.57
C ASN A 490 -37.15 -66.83 -45.12
N GLN A 491 -37.61 -66.27 -43.99
CA GLN A 491 -37.01 -65.09 -43.36
C GLN A 491 -36.28 -65.49 -42.07
N VAL A 492 -35.26 -64.73 -41.68
CA VAL A 492 -34.57 -64.91 -40.39
C VAL A 492 -35.56 -64.80 -39.24
N LEU A 493 -35.55 -65.76 -38.31
CA LEU A 493 -36.33 -65.67 -37.09
C LEU A 493 -35.69 -64.64 -36.16
N GLN A 494 -36.32 -63.48 -36.08
CA GLN A 494 -35.94 -62.41 -35.17
C GLN A 494 -37.00 -62.24 -34.08
N VAL A 495 -36.56 -62.40 -32.83
CA VAL A 495 -37.35 -62.07 -31.66
C VAL A 495 -37.35 -60.55 -31.50
N GLN A 496 -38.53 -59.96 -31.36
CA GLN A 496 -38.70 -58.52 -31.24
C GLN A 496 -39.53 -58.18 -30.01
N VAL A 497 -39.04 -57.22 -29.23
CA VAL A 497 -39.77 -56.61 -28.12
C VAL A 497 -40.08 -55.17 -28.47
N SER A 498 -41.17 -54.66 -27.92
CA SER A 498 -41.55 -53.25 -27.95
C SER A 498 -41.58 -52.70 -26.54
N ASP A 499 -41.00 -51.51 -26.35
CA ASP A 499 -41.00 -50.80 -25.09
C ASP A 499 -41.86 -49.54 -25.22
N ARG A 500 -42.89 -49.41 -24.36
CA ARG A 500 -43.86 -48.32 -24.46
C ARG A 500 -43.31 -46.98 -23.95
N ASP A 501 -42.14 -46.98 -23.32
CA ASP A 501 -41.46 -45.76 -22.91
C ASP A 501 -40.77 -45.03 -24.06
N PHE A 502 -40.71 -45.64 -25.25
CA PHE A 502 -40.07 -45.07 -26.44
C PHE A 502 -41.10 -44.79 -27.53
N THR A 503 -41.05 -43.60 -28.13
CA THR A 503 -42.02 -43.17 -29.16
C THR A 503 -42.01 -44.04 -30.42
N ASP A 504 -40.88 -44.64 -30.74
CA ASP A 504 -40.70 -45.61 -31.84
C ASP A 504 -40.80 -47.07 -31.37
N GLY A 505 -41.09 -47.29 -30.08
CA GLY A 505 -41.19 -48.60 -29.45
C GLY A 505 -39.86 -49.34 -29.29
N ARG A 506 -38.72 -48.73 -29.62
CA ARG A 506 -37.40 -49.40 -29.66
C ARG A 506 -36.49 -48.87 -28.55
N ASN A 507 -36.23 -49.72 -27.57
CA ASN A 507 -35.25 -49.44 -26.53
C ASN A 507 -33.85 -49.94 -26.97
N PRO A 508 -32.85 -49.05 -27.17
CA PRO A 508 -31.51 -49.44 -27.64
C PRO A 508 -30.71 -50.25 -26.61
N ASN A 509 -31.13 -50.27 -25.34
CA ASN A 509 -30.42 -50.93 -24.23
C ASN A 509 -31.05 -52.28 -23.85
N ILE A 510 -31.73 -52.95 -24.78
CA ILE A 510 -32.31 -54.27 -24.59
C ILE A 510 -31.24 -55.37 -24.70
N HIS A 511 -31.30 -56.34 -23.80
CA HIS A 511 -30.48 -57.54 -23.80
C HIS A 511 -31.35 -58.81 -23.78
N TYR A 512 -31.18 -59.66 -24.80
CA TYR A 512 -31.85 -60.96 -24.89
C TYR A 512 -31.01 -62.06 -24.25
N SER A 513 -31.67 -62.99 -23.57
CA SER A 513 -31.06 -64.14 -22.92
C SER A 513 -31.89 -65.42 -23.14
N LEU A 514 -31.25 -66.58 -23.07
CA LEU A 514 -31.95 -67.88 -23.07
C LEU A 514 -32.01 -68.43 -21.64
N HIS A 515 -33.18 -68.94 -21.25
CA HIS A 515 -33.41 -69.52 -19.93
C HIS A 515 -33.98 -70.94 -20.06
N PRO A 516 -33.30 -71.99 -19.55
CA PRO A 516 -31.90 -71.98 -19.11
C PRO A 516 -30.94 -71.66 -20.29
N PRO A 517 -29.69 -71.23 -20.01
CA PRO A 517 -28.67 -71.07 -21.04
C PRO A 517 -28.50 -72.37 -21.84
N SER A 518 -28.50 -72.26 -23.17
CA SER A 518 -28.35 -73.41 -24.05
C SER A 518 -26.91 -73.53 -24.55
N GLY A 519 -26.34 -74.73 -24.52
CA GLY A 519 -25.07 -75.02 -25.20
C GLY A 519 -25.22 -75.14 -26.73
N LEU A 520 -26.45 -75.29 -27.23
CA LEU A 520 -26.78 -75.52 -28.64
C LEU A 520 -27.27 -74.26 -29.35
N TYR A 521 -27.88 -73.32 -28.61
CA TYR A 521 -28.46 -72.11 -29.17
C TYR A 521 -27.90 -70.86 -28.49
N GLN A 522 -27.69 -69.82 -29.27
CA GLN A 522 -27.30 -68.49 -28.80
C GLN A 522 -28.25 -67.45 -29.40
N ILE A 523 -28.61 -66.45 -28.61
CA ILE A 523 -29.38 -65.30 -29.09
C ILE A 523 -28.48 -64.06 -29.13
N THR A 524 -28.55 -63.29 -30.22
CA THR A 524 -27.81 -62.04 -30.37
C THR A 524 -28.53 -60.87 -29.70
N GLN A 525 -27.83 -59.76 -29.50
CA GLN A 525 -28.44 -58.52 -29.01
C GLN A 525 -29.52 -57.97 -29.97
N GLY A 526 -29.46 -58.34 -31.26
CA GLY A 526 -30.50 -58.04 -32.24
C GLY A 526 -31.70 -59.00 -32.23
N GLY A 527 -31.77 -59.94 -31.29
CA GLY A 527 -32.87 -60.90 -31.17
C GLY A 527 -32.82 -62.06 -32.18
N VAL A 528 -31.70 -62.28 -32.85
CA VAL A 528 -31.55 -63.38 -33.83
C VAL A 528 -31.03 -64.64 -33.13
N LEU A 529 -31.67 -65.77 -33.40
CA LEU A 529 -31.25 -67.07 -32.88
C LEU A 529 -30.27 -67.77 -33.83
N ILE A 530 -29.12 -68.16 -33.29
CA ILE A 530 -28.07 -68.92 -33.95
C ILE A 530 -27.97 -70.27 -33.27
N ALA A 531 -27.95 -71.34 -34.05
CA ALA A 531 -27.88 -72.72 -33.58
C ALA A 531 -26.58 -73.38 -34.02
N ARG A 532 -26.00 -74.22 -33.15
CA ARG A 532 -24.85 -75.06 -33.46
C ARG A 532 -25.32 -76.33 -34.17
N THR A 533 -25.11 -76.39 -35.48
CA THR A 533 -25.66 -77.42 -36.35
C THR A 533 -24.89 -78.74 -36.33
N ASP A 534 -23.67 -78.74 -35.79
CA ASP A 534 -22.82 -79.92 -35.58
C ASP A 534 -23.34 -80.88 -34.48
N GLN A 535 -24.22 -80.39 -33.60
CA GLN A 535 -24.77 -81.14 -32.47
C GLN A 535 -26.29 -81.35 -32.55
N LEU A 536 -26.93 -81.00 -33.68
CA LEU A 536 -28.37 -81.15 -33.89
C LEU A 536 -28.69 -82.32 -34.82
N HIS A 537 -29.75 -83.07 -34.51
CA HIS A 537 -30.23 -84.14 -35.38
C HIS A 537 -31.45 -83.71 -36.20
N ALA A 538 -31.62 -84.34 -37.36
CA ALA A 538 -32.79 -84.09 -38.21
C ALA A 538 -34.08 -84.50 -37.48
N PHE A 539 -35.13 -83.68 -37.64
CA PHE A 539 -36.46 -83.85 -37.01
C PHE A 539 -36.54 -83.60 -35.50
N ASP A 540 -35.44 -83.17 -34.86
CA ASP A 540 -35.48 -82.75 -33.45
C ASP A 540 -36.34 -81.50 -33.25
N ARG A 541 -37.04 -81.46 -32.11
CA ARG A 541 -37.84 -80.30 -31.70
C ARG A 541 -37.30 -79.75 -30.38
N HIS A 542 -36.81 -78.52 -30.43
CA HIS A 542 -36.33 -77.79 -29.26
C HIS A 542 -37.33 -76.71 -28.84
N ILE A 543 -37.53 -76.58 -27.53
CA ILE A 543 -38.33 -75.50 -26.94
C ILE A 543 -37.36 -74.64 -26.13
N LEU A 544 -37.28 -73.36 -26.49
CA LEU A 544 -36.40 -72.38 -25.85
C LEU A 544 -37.28 -71.30 -25.20
N GLN A 545 -36.94 -70.89 -23.99
CA GLN A 545 -37.54 -69.71 -23.36
C GLN A 545 -36.55 -68.55 -23.47
N VAL A 546 -37.01 -67.45 -24.07
CA VAL A 546 -36.24 -66.23 -24.26
C VAL A 546 -36.62 -65.24 -23.18
N GLY A 547 -35.64 -64.80 -22.39
CA GLY A 547 -35.75 -63.68 -21.47
C GLY A 547 -35.33 -62.39 -22.14
N VAL A 548 -35.86 -61.28 -21.63
CA VAL A 548 -35.41 -59.94 -21.99
C VAL A 548 -35.11 -59.17 -20.71
N THR A 549 -33.95 -58.52 -20.70
CA THR A 549 -33.55 -57.58 -19.67
C THR A 549 -33.18 -56.27 -20.34
N PHE A 550 -33.16 -55.19 -19.58
CA PHE A 550 -32.78 -53.88 -20.10
C PHE A 550 -31.90 -53.18 -19.08
N SER A 551 -30.93 -52.43 -19.58
CA SER A 551 -30.08 -51.57 -18.75
C SER A 551 -30.59 -50.15 -18.87
N LEU A 552 -31.25 -49.65 -17.83
CA LEU A 552 -31.72 -48.27 -17.79
C LEU A 552 -30.79 -47.44 -16.91
N ILE A 553 -30.26 -46.34 -17.47
CA ILE A 553 -29.67 -45.24 -16.69
C ILE A 553 -30.83 -44.40 -16.15
N TYR A 554 -31.63 -44.99 -15.26
CA TYR A 554 -32.78 -44.34 -14.65
C TYR A 554 -32.77 -44.67 -13.17
N SER A 555 -33.22 -43.72 -12.34
CA SER A 555 -33.25 -43.87 -10.88
C SER A 555 -34.11 -45.08 -10.51
N CYS A 556 -33.47 -46.18 -10.09
CA CYS A 556 -34.14 -47.27 -9.42
C CYS A 556 -34.72 -46.73 -8.11
N LYS A 557 -36.04 -46.76 -7.95
CA LYS A 557 -36.61 -46.90 -6.61
C LYS A 557 -36.36 -48.33 -6.14
N SER A 558 -35.69 -48.44 -5.00
CA SER A 558 -35.79 -49.55 -4.05
C SER A 558 -37.22 -49.69 -3.53
#